data_AF-A0A1G8LGW7-F1
#
_entry.id   AF-A0A1G8LGW7-F1
#
_cell.length_a   1.000
_cell.length_b   1.000
_cell.length_c   1.000
_cell.angle_alpha   90.00
_cell.angle_beta   90.00
_cell.angle_gamma   90.00
#
_symmetry.space_group_name_H-M   'P 1'
#
loop_
_entity.id
_entity.type
_entity.pdbx_description
1 polymer ?
#
loop_
_entity_poly.entity_id
_entity_poly.type
_entity_poly.pdbx_seq_one_letter_code
_entity_poly.pdbx_strand_id
1 'polypeptide(L)' 'MAFASDIQNSARTLVRPGFFADLQERFARYRLYRQTVNELSALSGRDLADLGICRAQIRARAYEVAYGDQA' A
#
# COMPACT_ATOMS: atom_id res chain seq x y z
N MET A 1 -16.83 -42.98 -29.56
CA MET A 1 -17.75 -42.12 -28.80
C MET A 1 -17.02 -41.71 -27.52
N ALA A 2 -16.44 -40.51 -27.49
CA ALA A 2 -15.60 -40.05 -26.38
C ALA A 2 -16.47 -39.56 -25.22
N PHE A 3 -16.42 -40.26 -24.09
CA PHE A 3 -16.95 -39.78 -22.82
C PHE A 3 -15.85 -38.98 -22.10
N ALA A 4 -15.84 -37.67 -22.31
CA ALA A 4 -15.14 -36.74 -21.43
C ALA A 4 -15.78 -35.36 -21.58
N SER A 5 -16.68 -35.03 -20.66
CA SER A 5 -17.10 -33.65 -20.42
C SER A 5 -17.58 -33.58 -18.97
N ASP A 6 -16.63 -33.74 -18.06
CA ASP A 6 -16.79 -33.35 -16.67
C ASP A 6 -16.64 -31.82 -16.61
N ILE A 7 -17.77 -31.12 -16.67
CA ILE A 7 -17.85 -29.67 -16.49
C ILE A 7 -18.96 -29.41 -15.48
N GLN A 8 -18.66 -29.62 -14.19
CA GLN A 8 -19.51 -29.15 -13.10
C GLN A 8 -18.68 -28.45 -12.02
N ASN A 9 -17.87 -27.46 -12.43
CA ASN A 9 -17.45 -26.38 -11.54
C ASN A 9 -18.45 -25.21 -11.65
N SER A 10 -19.71 -25.47 -11.35
CA SER A 10 -20.82 -24.51 -11.41
C SER A 10 -21.32 -24.17 -10.00
N ALA A 11 -20.42 -23.70 -9.12
CA ALA A 11 -20.81 -23.12 -7.83
C ALA A 11 -19.71 -22.21 -7.24
N ARG A 12 -19.10 -21.32 -8.03
CA ARG A 12 -18.40 -20.16 -7.46
C ARG A 12 -19.41 -19.01 -7.36
N THR A 13 -20.10 -19.01 -6.22
CA THR A 13 -20.90 -17.88 -5.73
C THR A 13 -20.18 -16.56 -6.03
N LEU A 14 -20.86 -15.71 -6.79
CA LEU A 14 -20.44 -14.37 -7.18
C LEU A 14 -20.46 -13.42 -5.97
N VAL A 15 -19.58 -13.62 -4.99
CA VAL A 15 -19.17 -12.52 -4.11
C VAL A 15 -17.87 -12.00 -4.69
N ARG A 16 -17.91 -10.84 -5.36
CA ARG A 16 -16.71 -10.15 -5.84
C ARG A 16 -15.86 -9.80 -4.61
N PRO A 17 -14.72 -10.45 -4.34
CA PRO A 17 -13.89 -10.16 -3.16
C PRO A 17 -13.04 -8.90 -3.34
N GLY A 18 -13.30 -8.09 -4.38
CA GLY A 18 -12.45 -6.96 -4.78
C GLY A 18 -12.58 -5.73 -3.88
N PHE A 19 -13.80 -5.37 -3.46
CA PHE A 19 -14.00 -4.12 -2.71
C PHE A 19 -13.27 -4.09 -1.36
N PHE A 20 -13.21 -5.22 -0.65
CA PHE A 20 -12.49 -5.30 0.62
C PHE A 20 -10.97 -5.39 0.45
N ALA A 21 -10.50 -5.97 -0.66
CA ALA A 21 -9.09 -6.05 -0.98
C ALA A 21 -8.52 -4.67 -1.34
N ASP A 22 -9.20 -3.92 -2.21
CA ASP A 22 -8.80 -2.57 -2.62
C ASP A 22 -8.77 -1.58 -1.45
N LEU A 23 -9.76 -1.70 -0.54
CA LEU A 23 -9.81 -0.89 0.68
C LEU A 23 -8.68 -1.23 1.66
N GLN A 24 -8.34 -2.50 1.82
CA GLN A 24 -7.23 -2.93 2.67
C GLN A 24 -5.89 -2.39 2.16
N GLU A 25 -5.65 -2.49 0.85
CA GLU A 25 -4.43 -1.99 0.23
C GLU A 25 -4.31 -0.47 0.36
N ARG A 26 -5.42 0.26 0.16
CA ARG A 26 -5.45 1.71 0.40
C ARG A 26 -5.16 2.06 1.86
N PHE A 27 -5.72 1.30 2.81
CA PHE A 27 -5.49 1.53 4.23
C PHE A 27 -4.05 1.21 4.64
N ALA A 28 -3.45 0.15 4.07
CA ALA A 28 -2.05 -0.20 4.29
C ALA A 28 -1.11 0.94 3.85
N ARG A 29 -1.32 1.49 2.65
CA ARG A 29 -0.58 2.66 2.14
C ARG A 29 -0.74 3.89 3.04
N TYR A 30 -1.97 4.18 3.47
CA TYR A 30 -2.21 5.31 4.37
C TYR A 30 -1.54 5.14 5.74
N ARG A 31 -1.53 3.91 6.28
CA ARG A 31 -0.82 3.59 7.52
C ARG A 31 0.68 3.79 7.36
N LEU A 32 1.26 3.28 6.28
CA LEU A 32 2.68 3.44 5.96
C LEU A 32 3.05 4.93 5.89
N TYR A 33 2.29 5.73 5.11
CA TYR A 33 2.49 7.17 5.04
C TYR A 33 2.51 7.84 6.42
N ARG A 34 1.50 7.56 7.26
CA ARG A 34 1.42 8.16 8.60
C ARG A 34 2.57 7.72 9.50
N GLN A 35 2.95 6.46 9.42
CA GLN A 35 4.08 5.92 10.16
C GLN A 35 5.38 6.64 9.74
N THR A 36 5.68 6.72 8.45
CA THR A 36 6.88 7.38 7.93
C THR A 36 6.91 8.87 8.30
N VAL A 37 5.76 9.59 8.22
CA VAL A 37 5.70 10.99 8.67
C VAL A 37 6.01 11.11 10.16
N ASN A 38 5.45 10.25 11.00
CA ASN A 38 5.69 10.30 12.45
C ASN A 38 7.15 9.99 12.79
N GLU A 39 7.73 8.97 12.18
CA GLU A 39 9.14 8.60 12.36
C GLU A 39 10.07 9.75 11.95
N LEU A 40 9.90 10.27 10.73
CA LEU A 40 10.71 11.40 10.24
C LEU A 40 10.49 12.69 11.04
N SER A 41 9.27 12.92 11.55
CA SER A 41 8.98 14.11 12.37
C SER A 41 9.53 13.99 13.79
N ALA A 42 9.70 12.76 14.29
CA ALA A 42 10.32 12.46 15.57
C ALA A 42 11.85 12.63 15.54
N LEU A 43 12.48 12.49 14.37
CA LEU A 43 13.90 12.77 14.18
C LEU A 43 14.25 14.23 14.46
N SER A 44 15.45 14.44 15.00
CA SER A 44 15.96 15.78 15.30
C SER A 44 16.36 16.51 14.00
N GLY A 45 16.51 17.83 14.08
CA GLY A 45 16.98 18.61 12.94
C GLY A 45 18.37 18.21 12.45
N ARG A 46 19.21 17.66 13.34
CA ARG A 46 20.54 17.15 12.99
C ARG A 46 20.44 15.84 12.22
N ASP A 47 19.67 14.87 12.71
CA ASP A 47 19.49 13.58 12.02
C ASP A 47 18.89 13.78 10.63
N LEU A 48 17.95 14.72 10.50
CA LEU A 48 17.40 15.12 9.21
C LEU A 48 18.46 15.77 8.30
N ALA A 49 19.33 16.62 8.84
CA ALA A 49 20.42 17.22 8.09
C ALA A 49 21.49 16.20 7.65
N ASP A 50 21.79 15.21 8.49
CA ASP A 50 22.72 14.12 8.17
C ASP A 50 22.18 13.25 7.01
N LEU A 51 20.85 13.09 6.94
CA LEU A 51 20.17 12.44 5.83
C LEU A 51 19.99 13.35 4.60
N GLY A 52 20.32 14.64 4.71
CA GLY A 52 20.11 15.63 3.65
C GLY A 52 18.65 15.97 3.38
N ILE A 53 17.76 15.81 4.38
CA ILE A 53 16.31 16.02 4.26
C ILE A 53 15.90 17.26 5.06
N CYS A 54 15.10 18.14 4.47
CA CYS A 54 14.49 19.26 5.17
C CYS A 54 13.12 18.88 5.77
N ARG A 55 12.70 19.51 6.88
CA ARG A 55 11.38 19.29 7.52
C ARG A 55 10.19 19.43 6.55
N ALA A 56 10.28 20.33 5.56
CA ALA A 56 9.26 20.50 4.53
C ALA A 56 9.15 19.30 3.58
N GLN A 57 10.24 18.57 3.36
CA GLN A 57 10.30 17.40 2.48
C GLN A 57 9.77 16.12 3.12
N ILE A 58 9.59 16.09 4.44
CA ILE A 58 9.11 14.89 5.16
C ILE A 58 7.81 14.35 4.54
N ARG A 59 6.85 15.23 4.25
CA ARG A 59 5.57 14.82 3.66
C ARG A 59 5.73 14.29 2.23
N ALA A 60 6.59 14.93 1.43
CA ALA A 60 6.86 14.49 0.06
C ALA A 60 7.56 13.12 0.06
N ARG A 61 8.58 12.92 0.89
CA ARG A 61 9.28 11.63 1.02
C ARG A 61 8.38 10.52 1.57
N ALA A 62 7.57 10.81 2.59
CA ALA A 62 6.61 9.84 3.09
C ALA A 62 5.57 9.46 2.03
N TYR A 63 5.18 10.39 1.17
CA TYR A 63 4.29 10.12 0.05
C TYR A 63 4.96 9.25 -1.01
N GLU A 64 6.21 9.55 -1.39
CA GLU A 64 7.02 8.72 -2.30
C GLU A 64 7.16 7.29 -1.78
N VAL A 65 7.45 7.10 -0.48
CA VAL A 65 7.57 5.75 0.11
C VAL A 65 6.24 5.00 0.12
N ALA A 66 5.11 5.70 0.35
CA ALA A 66 3.80 5.06 0.46
C ALA A 66 3.09 4.84 -0.89
N TYR A 67 3.40 5.66 -1.91
CA TYR A 67 2.68 5.68 -3.19
C TYR A 67 3.59 5.66 -4.43
N GLY A 68 4.88 5.92 -4.29
CA GLY A 68 5.83 6.01 -5.40
C GLY A 68 6.32 4.67 -5.96
N ASP A 69 6.17 3.58 -5.20
CA ASP A 69 6.49 2.19 -5.63
C ASP A 69 5.48 1.62 -6.65
N GLN A 70 4.40 2.35 -6.92
CA GLN A 70 3.26 1.88 -7.72
C GLN A 70 3.16 2.56 -9.11
N ALA A 71 4.20 3.33 -9.50
CA ALA A 71 4.28 4.05 -10.76
C ALA A 71 5.16 3.32 -11.79
#